data_AF-A0A961Y3R5-F1
#
_entry.id   AF-A0A961Y3R5-F1
#
_cell.length_a   1.000
_cell.length_b   1.000
_cell.length_c   1.000
_cell.angle_alpha   90.00
_cell.angle_beta   90.00
_cell.angle_gamma   90.00
#
_symmetry.space_group_name_H-M   'P 1'
#
loop_
_entity.id
_entity.type
_entity.pdbx_description
1 polymer ?
#
loop_
_entity_poly.entity_id
_entity_poly.type
_entity_poly.pdbx_seq_one_letter_code
_entity_poly.pdbx_strand_id
1 'polypeptide(L)'
;MGGFHDSLGLPVAGATPEALTFYDQAVHELQCFTGDPVATIDKAIEAAPDFVMAHVFKGGLFALSTDREALAVARESARLAGALPGSERERAHVAALGQLAEGRWHGASE
;
A
#
# COMPACT_ATOMS: atom_id res chain seq x y z
N MET A 1 -0.35 23.11 8.07
CA MET A 1 -0.87 22.48 6.84
C MET A 1 -1.32 21.08 7.22
N GLY A 2 -2.62 20.81 7.15
CA GLY A 2 -3.18 19.52 7.56
C GLY A 2 -2.74 18.40 6.62
N GLY A 3 -2.48 17.22 7.17
CA GLY A 3 -2.21 16.02 6.37
C GLY A 3 -3.47 15.55 5.63
N PHE A 4 -3.26 14.76 4.58
CA PHE A 4 -4.36 14.10 3.87
C PHE A 4 -4.95 12.98 4.72
N HIS A 5 -6.24 12.73 4.53
CA HIS A 5 -6.95 11.60 5.12
C HIS A 5 -7.65 10.84 4.01
N ASP A 6 -7.62 9.52 4.06
CA ASP A 6 -8.38 8.67 3.13
C ASP A 6 -9.89 8.72 3.38
N SER A 7 -10.66 8.03 2.54
CA SER A 7 -12.12 7.91 2.67
C SER A 7 -12.59 7.31 4.01
N LEU A 8 -11.71 6.65 4.77
CA LEU A 8 -11.97 6.11 6.11
C LEU A 8 -11.59 7.09 7.22
N GLY A 9 -11.10 8.29 6.88
CA GLY A 9 -10.67 9.31 7.84
C GLY A 9 -9.32 8.98 8.48
N LEU A 10 -8.50 8.11 7.88
CA LEU A 10 -7.19 7.77 8.39
C LEU A 10 -6.12 8.69 7.78
N PRO A 11 -5.20 9.26 8.59
CA PRO A 11 -4.15 10.12 8.06
C PRO A 11 -3.21 9.32 7.15
N VAL A 12 -2.81 9.92 6.04
CA VAL A 12 -1.91 9.30 5.06
C VAL A 12 -0.75 10.23 4.70
N ALA A 13 0.47 9.70 4.74
CA ALA A 13 1.69 10.41 4.43
C ALA A 13 2.02 10.37 2.93
N GLY A 14 2.55 11.48 2.42
CA GLY A 14 3.04 11.61 1.04
C GLY A 14 1.96 11.63 -0.05
N ALA A 15 0.68 11.58 0.30
CA ALA A 15 -0.41 11.68 -0.66
C ALA A 15 -0.53 13.09 -1.28
N THR A 16 -1.10 13.14 -2.47
CA THR A 16 -1.62 14.34 -3.12
C THR A 16 -3.14 14.19 -3.31
N PRO A 17 -3.92 15.26 -3.58
CA PRO A 17 -5.36 15.12 -3.83
C PRO A 17 -5.68 14.15 -4.99
N GLU A 18 -4.87 14.17 -6.04
CA GLU A 18 -5.00 13.28 -7.20
C GLU A 18 -4.68 11.83 -6.82
N ALA A 19 -3.53 11.58 -6.18
CA ALA A 19 -3.15 10.23 -5.78
C ALA A 19 -4.13 9.63 -4.77
N LEU A 20 -4.70 10.46 -3.88
CA LEU A 20 -5.72 10.04 -2.92
C LEU A 20 -7.01 9.55 -3.61
N THR A 21 -7.40 10.20 -4.71
CA THR A 21 -8.57 9.78 -5.51
C THR A 21 -8.34 8.39 -6.11
N PHE A 22 -7.16 8.14 -6.68
CA PHE A 22 -6.81 6.80 -7.18
C PHE A 22 -6.69 5.76 -6.06
N TYR A 23 -6.13 6.14 -4.91
CA TYR A 23 -6.04 5.25 -3.76
C TYR A 23 -7.42 4.81 -3.25
N ASP A 24 -8.34 5.75 -3.04
CA ASP A 24 -9.71 5.43 -2.60
C ASP A 24 -10.45 4.58 -3.65
N GLN A 25 -10.24 4.84 -4.94
CA GLN A 25 -10.77 4.00 -6.01
C GLN A 25 -10.21 2.57 -5.97
N ALA A 26 -8.89 2.40 -5.83
CA ALA A 26 -8.27 1.07 -5.77
C ALA A 26 -8.74 0.28 -4.53
N VAL A 27 -8.92 0.95 -3.39
CA VAL A 27 -9.50 0.35 -2.18
C VAL A 27 -10.93 -0.13 -2.45
N HIS A 28 -11.76 0.69 -3.09
CA HIS A 28 -13.12 0.32 -3.46
C HIS A 28 -13.15 -0.88 -4.43
N GLU A 29 -12.30 -0.87 -5.45
CA GLU A 29 -12.16 -1.94 -6.44
C GLU A 29 -11.81 -3.29 -5.77
N LEU A 30 -10.84 -3.29 -4.84
CA LEU A 30 -10.52 -4.48 -4.05
C LEU A 30 -11.69 -4.94 -3.18
N GLN A 31 -12.34 -4.01 -2.46
CA GLN A 31 -13.44 -4.33 -1.54
C GLN A 31 -14.67 -4.90 -2.26
N CYS A 32 -14.95 -4.41 -3.47
CA CYS A 32 -16.09 -4.85 -4.28
C CYS A 32 -15.74 -5.96 -5.27
N PHE A 33 -14.46 -6.35 -5.36
CA PHE A 33 -13.95 -7.30 -6.36
C PHE A 33 -14.31 -6.88 -7.81
N THR A 34 -14.10 -5.60 -8.12
CA THR A 34 -14.38 -5.00 -9.43
C THR A 34 -13.14 -4.29 -9.98
N GLY A 35 -13.15 -4.02 -11.28
CA GLY A 35 -12.10 -3.22 -11.93
C GLY A 35 -10.72 -3.89 -11.94
N ASP A 36 -9.68 -3.07 -11.84
CA ASP A 36 -8.27 -3.49 -11.78
C ASP A 36 -7.53 -2.67 -10.70
N PRO A 37 -7.58 -3.09 -9.43
CA PRO A 37 -6.98 -2.33 -8.34
C PRO A 37 -5.46 -2.21 -8.45
N VAL A 38 -4.79 -3.08 -9.22
CA VAL A 38 -3.34 -2.98 -9.47
C VAL A 38 -3.06 -1.84 -10.43
N ALA A 39 -3.76 -1.78 -11.56
CA ALA A 39 -3.59 -0.69 -12.51
C ALA A 39 -4.01 0.67 -11.90
N THR A 40 -5.02 0.69 -11.05
CA THR A 40 -5.46 1.92 -10.36
C THR A 40 -4.45 2.38 -9.32
N ILE A 41 -3.91 1.48 -8.48
CA ILE A 41 -2.91 1.88 -7.48
C ILE A 41 -1.60 2.35 -8.11
N ASP A 42 -1.22 1.82 -9.28
CA ASP A 42 -0.04 2.28 -10.01
C ASP A 42 -0.15 3.76 -10.41
N LYS A 43 -1.36 4.24 -10.76
CA LYS A 43 -1.60 5.67 -11.02
C LYS A 43 -1.45 6.51 -9.75
N ALA A 44 -1.87 5.99 -8.59
CA ALA A 44 -1.68 6.68 -7.32
C ALA A 44 -0.19 6.85 -7.00
N ILE A 45 0.61 5.79 -7.22
CA ILE A 45 2.06 5.81 -7.00
C ILE A 45 2.76 6.72 -8.02
N GLU A 46 2.34 6.72 -9.28
CA GLU A 46 2.88 7.63 -10.30
C GLU A 46 2.62 9.10 -9.95
N ALA A 47 1.40 9.42 -9.50
CA ALA A 47 1.02 10.78 -9.11
C ALA A 47 1.66 11.23 -7.78
N ALA A 48 1.97 10.29 -6.87
CA ALA A 48 2.62 10.57 -5.60
C ALA A 48 3.58 9.42 -5.20
N PRO A 49 4.83 9.45 -5.68
CA PRO A 49 5.81 8.39 -5.40
C PRO A 49 6.12 8.20 -3.92
N ASP A 50 5.91 9.24 -3.11
CA ASP A 50 6.16 9.23 -1.66
C ASP A 50 4.92 8.77 -0.85
N PHE A 51 3.84 8.33 -1.49
CA PHE A 51 2.61 7.90 -0.82
C PHE A 51 2.76 6.50 -0.20
N VAL A 52 3.07 6.47 1.11
CA VAL A 52 3.41 5.25 1.86
C VAL A 52 2.33 4.17 1.73
N MET A 53 1.06 4.50 2.00
CA MET A 53 -0.01 3.49 1.97
C MET A 53 -0.32 2.97 0.57
N ALA A 54 -0.01 3.72 -0.50
CA ALA A 54 -0.19 3.21 -1.87
C ALA A 54 0.80 2.08 -2.19
N HIS A 55 2.06 2.21 -1.77
CA HIS A 55 3.05 1.12 -1.86
C HIS A 55 2.64 -0.06 -0.99
N VAL A 56 2.20 0.18 0.25
CA VAL A 56 1.70 -0.88 1.14
C VAL A 56 0.53 -1.64 0.51
N PHE A 57 -0.44 -0.92 -0.05
CA PHE A 57 -1.61 -1.52 -0.70
C PHE A 57 -1.20 -2.39 -1.89
N LYS A 58 -0.38 -1.86 -2.80
CA LYS A 58 0.16 -2.63 -3.93
C LYS A 58 0.89 -3.88 -3.45
N GLY A 59 1.81 -3.73 -2.49
CA GLY A 59 2.52 -4.87 -1.92
C GLY A 59 1.59 -5.91 -1.30
N GLY A 60 0.56 -5.47 -0.58
CA GLY A 60 -0.45 -6.34 0.04
C GLY A 60 -1.21 -7.16 -1.00
N LEU A 61 -1.66 -6.56 -2.10
CA LEU A 61 -2.33 -7.28 -3.20
C LEU A 61 -1.49 -8.45 -3.72
N PHE A 62 -0.19 -8.20 -3.94
CA PHE A 62 0.73 -9.23 -4.44
C PHE A 62 1.17 -10.22 -3.35
N ALA A 63 1.23 -9.80 -2.09
CA ALA A 63 1.59 -10.66 -0.98
C ALA A 63 0.52 -11.72 -0.68
N LEU A 64 -0.73 -11.50 -1.08
CA LEU A 64 -1.81 -12.51 -1.00
C LEU A 64 -1.65 -13.66 -2.00
N SER A 65 -0.73 -13.52 -2.97
CA SER A 65 -0.39 -14.59 -3.92
C SER A 65 0.62 -15.57 -3.31
N THR A 66 0.57 -16.82 -3.77
CA THR A 66 1.61 -17.82 -3.47
C THR A 66 2.69 -17.91 -4.57
N ASP A 67 2.58 -17.07 -5.60
CA ASP A 67 3.55 -16.97 -6.70
C ASP A 67 4.83 -16.24 -6.26
N ARG A 68 5.99 -16.82 -6.59
CA ARG A 68 7.31 -16.23 -6.30
C ARG A 68 7.51 -14.89 -7.00
N GLU A 69 7.03 -14.73 -8.23
CA GLU A 69 7.16 -13.47 -8.97
C GLU A 69 6.30 -12.38 -8.33
N ALA A 70 5.10 -12.72 -7.85
CA ALA A 70 4.26 -11.80 -7.09
C ALA A 70 4.92 -11.38 -5.77
N LEU A 71 5.56 -12.32 -5.05
CA LEU A 71 6.29 -12.00 -3.83
C LEU A 71 7.48 -11.05 -4.08
N ALA A 72 8.09 -11.06 -5.26
CA ALA A 72 9.13 -10.09 -5.61
C ALA A 72 8.57 -8.65 -5.65
N VAL A 73 7.35 -8.48 -6.19
CA VAL A 73 6.64 -7.17 -6.17
C VAL A 73 6.33 -6.76 -4.73
N ALA A 74 5.83 -7.67 -3.91
CA ALA A 74 5.55 -7.39 -2.50
C ALA A 74 6.79 -6.93 -1.71
N ARG A 75 7.94 -7.57 -1.94
CA ARG A 75 9.23 -7.19 -1.33
C ARG A 75 9.66 -5.79 -1.75
N GLU A 76 9.57 -5.48 -3.04
CA GLU A 76 9.96 -4.18 -3.56
C GLU A 76 9.05 -3.07 -3.01
N SER A 77 7.73 -3.30 -2.99
CA SER A 77 6.78 -2.38 -2.37
C SER A 77 7.08 -2.13 -0.88
N ALA A 78 7.41 -3.18 -0.11
CA ALA A 78 7.80 -3.04 1.29
C ALA A 78 9.08 -2.20 1.45
N ARG A 79 10.08 -2.44 0.57
CA ARG A 79 11.36 -1.71 0.56
C ARG A 79 11.16 -0.24 0.25
N LEU A 80 10.36 0.08 -0.77
CA LEU A 80 10.04 1.46 -1.15
C LEU A 80 9.29 2.18 -0.03
N ALA A 81 8.23 1.56 0.50
CA ALA A 81 7.46 2.13 1.61
C ALA A 81 8.30 2.36 2.87
N GLY A 82 9.23 1.45 3.19
CA GLY A 82 10.12 1.56 4.36
C GLY A 82 11.20 2.65 4.24
N ALA A 83 11.46 3.17 3.04
CA ALA A 83 12.37 4.29 2.84
C ALA A 83 11.70 5.66 3.03
N LEU A 84 10.36 5.69 3.13
CA LEU A 84 9.57 6.91 3.20
C LEU A 84 9.23 7.29 4.65
N PRO A 85 9.08 8.58 4.97
CA PRO A 85 8.60 9.02 6.27
C PRO A 85 7.10 8.71 6.41
N GLY A 86 6.73 7.93 7.41
CA GLY A 86 5.34 7.59 7.72
C GLY A 86 5.02 7.74 9.20
N SER A 87 3.73 7.82 9.53
CA SER A 87 3.20 7.72 10.88
C SER A 87 3.50 6.36 11.53
N GLU A 88 3.24 6.24 12.83
CA GLU A 88 3.38 4.95 13.53
C GLU A 88 2.51 3.85 12.91
N ARG A 89 1.27 4.18 12.54
CA ARG A 89 0.34 3.27 11.86
C ARG A 89 0.93 2.77 10.54
N GLU A 90 1.45 3.68 9.73
CA GLU A 90 2.02 3.34 8.42
C GLU A 90 3.27 2.49 8.57
N ARG A 91 4.15 2.80 9.53
CA ARG A 91 5.33 1.96 9.83
C ARG A 91 4.95 0.54 10.25
N ALA A 92 3.87 0.37 11.02
CA ALA A 92 3.36 -0.95 11.38
C ALA A 92 2.87 -1.73 10.15
N HIS A 93 2.15 -1.08 9.23
CA HIS A 93 1.75 -1.72 7.98
C HIS A 93 2.94 -2.09 7.08
N VAL A 94 3.96 -1.24 6.98
CA VAL A 94 5.19 -1.55 6.25
C VAL A 94 5.89 -2.77 6.85
N ALA A 95 5.99 -2.84 8.18
CA ALA A 95 6.58 -3.97 8.87
C ALA A 95 5.79 -5.27 8.59
N ALA A 96 4.47 -5.24 8.73
CA ALA A 96 3.60 -6.37 8.43
C ALA A 96 3.75 -6.83 6.97
N LEU A 97 3.76 -5.91 6.00
CA LEU A 97 3.99 -6.23 4.59
C LEU A 97 5.37 -6.89 4.38
N GLY A 98 6.41 -6.39 5.05
CA GLY A 98 7.74 -7.01 5.00
C GLY A 98 7.77 -8.45 5.53
N GLN A 99 6.94 -8.78 6.52
CA GLN A 99 6.78 -10.15 7.01
C GLN A 99 6.01 -11.03 6.00
N LEU A 100 4.93 -10.51 5.43
CA LEU A 100 4.14 -11.21 4.41
C LEU A 100 4.95 -11.51 3.14
N ALA A 101 5.74 -10.54 2.67
CA ALA A 101 6.59 -10.68 1.50
C ALA A 101 7.68 -11.78 1.65
N GLU A 102 7.97 -12.16 2.90
CA GLU A 102 8.87 -13.25 3.26
C GLU A 102 8.15 -14.57 3.57
N GLY A 103 6.83 -14.62 3.39
CA GLY A 103 6.00 -15.78 3.73
C GLY A 103 5.83 -16.01 5.23
N ARG A 104 6.16 -15.02 6.08
CA ARG A 104 6.08 -15.12 7.55
C ARG A 104 4.75 -14.58 8.07
N TRP A 105 3.67 -15.28 7.74
CA TRP A 105 2.29 -14.89 8.07
C TRP A 105 2.05 -14.63 9.56
N HIS A 106 2.61 -15.44 10.46
CA HIS A 106 2.49 -15.26 11.91
C HIS A 106 3.19 -13.98 12.39
N GLY A 107 4.37 -13.68 11.85
CA GLY A 107 5.09 -12.46 12.21
C GLY A 107 4.42 -11.19 11.68
N ALA A 108 3.52 -11.29 10.70
CA ALA A 108 2.76 -10.16 10.18
C ALA A 108 1.60 -9.73 11.08
N SER A 109 1.22 -10.54 12.08
CA SER A 109 0.11 -10.25 13.01
C SER A 109 0.54 -9.71 14.38
N GLU A 110 1.84 -9.60 14.62
CA GLU A 110 2.43 -9.05 15.86
C GLU A 110 2.75 -7.56 15.73
#